data_AF-M8C251-F1
#
_entry.id   AF-M8C251-F1
#
_cell.length_a   1.000
_cell.length_b   1.000
_cell.length_c   1.000
_cell.angle_alpha   90.00
_cell.angle_beta   90.00
_cell.angle_gamma   90.00
#
_symmetry.space_group_name_H-M   'P 1'
#
loop_
_entity.id
_entity.type
_entity.pdbx_description
1 polymer ?
#
loop_
_entity_poly.entity_id
_entity_poly.type
_entity_poly.pdbx_seq_one_letter_code
_entity_poly.pdbx_strand_id
1 'polypeptide(L)'
;MAAVKTSSNGMWQGDDPLHFAFPLLILQTLLILLLSRVLALLLRPLRQPKVIAEIVAGILLGPSALGRNKAYLRALFPPWSAPLLTTAIGETALAAAAFNDVAAWVLLALAVAISGSGDDRRSPVTSLWVLLSGAAFVAVWMLAVKPLMSWVARRSDSGGGGSAVWVAFTLPAVRASGLATDMIGIHAIFGAFVFGLTVPKDGGFAGRVTERVEDLVSELLLPLYFASSGLKTDVATIRGGGALGILALIIVTACAGKIMGTFAVAMACGMGAKEAIVLGVLMNTKGLVELIVLNIGRERKERRLY
;
A
#
# COMPACT_ATOMS: atom_id res chain seq x y z
N MET A 1 24.64 -8.06 -17.70
CA MET A 1 23.81 -7.58 -16.57
C MET A 1 24.35 -8.22 -15.31
N ALA A 2 24.94 -7.44 -14.39
CA ALA A 2 25.55 -7.96 -13.17
C ALA A 2 24.45 -8.29 -12.13
N ALA A 3 24.47 -9.50 -11.59
CA ALA A 3 23.56 -9.92 -10.53
C ALA A 3 23.75 -9.05 -9.28
N VAL A 4 22.68 -8.36 -8.85
CA VAL A 4 22.69 -7.54 -7.63
C VAL A 4 22.82 -8.47 -6.43
N LYS A 5 23.93 -8.37 -5.69
CA LYS A 5 24.12 -9.12 -4.45
C LYS A 5 23.25 -8.51 -3.36
N THR A 6 22.36 -9.32 -2.79
CA THR A 6 21.35 -8.88 -1.82
C THR A 6 21.89 -8.77 -0.39
N SER A 7 22.87 -9.58 0.00
CA SER A 7 23.37 -9.69 1.38
C SER A 7 24.90 -9.62 1.45
N SER A 8 25.44 -8.76 2.31
CA SER A 8 26.87 -8.70 2.65
C SER A 8 27.26 -9.90 3.52
N ASN A 9 28.44 -10.49 3.32
CA ASN A 9 28.96 -11.53 4.21
C ASN A 9 29.64 -10.94 5.48
N GLY A 10 29.63 -9.61 5.62
CA GLY A 10 30.08 -8.88 6.80
C GLY A 10 31.35 -8.06 6.56
N MET A 11 31.42 -6.87 7.17
CA MET A 11 32.57 -5.95 7.06
C MET A 11 33.90 -6.57 7.52
N TRP A 12 33.83 -7.55 8.42
CA TRP A 12 34.99 -8.27 8.96
C TRP A 12 35.57 -9.33 8.00
N GLN A 13 34.86 -9.62 6.90
CA GLN A 13 35.34 -10.50 5.82
C GLN A 13 35.90 -9.70 4.62
N GLY A 14 36.04 -8.37 4.75
CA GLY A 14 36.56 -7.50 3.68
C GLY A 14 35.54 -7.08 2.62
N ASP A 15 34.25 -7.42 2.81
CA ASP A 15 33.16 -6.97 1.95
C ASP A 15 32.71 -5.55 2.35
N ASP A 16 32.71 -4.60 1.40
CA ASP A 16 32.12 -3.27 1.62
C ASP A 16 30.58 -3.37 1.67
N PRO A 17 29.94 -3.12 2.83
CA PRO A 17 28.49 -3.31 2.99
C PRO A 17 27.66 -2.34 2.12
N LEU A 18 28.27 -1.24 1.66
CA LEU A 18 27.66 -0.24 0.78
C LEU A 18 27.48 -0.72 -0.66
N HIS A 19 28.04 -1.89 -1.04
CA HIS A 19 27.82 -2.50 -2.36
C HIS A 19 26.59 -3.42 -2.42
N PHE A 20 25.88 -3.60 -1.30
CA PHE A 20 24.72 -4.49 -1.19
C PHE A 20 23.42 -3.69 -1.01
N ALA A 21 22.32 -4.21 -1.56
CA ALA A 21 21.04 -3.49 -1.61
C ALA A 21 20.45 -3.18 -0.22
N PHE A 22 20.47 -4.12 0.72
CA PHE A 22 19.82 -3.94 2.03
C PHE A 22 20.53 -2.94 2.95
N PRO A 23 21.86 -3.03 3.21
CA PRO A 23 22.54 -2.07 4.09
C PRO A 23 22.50 -0.64 3.54
N LEU A 24 22.63 -0.50 2.22
CA LEU A 24 22.54 0.79 1.55
C LEU A 24 21.13 1.40 1.68
N LEU A 25 20.07 0.62 1.54
CA LEU A 25 18.68 1.10 1.66
C LEU A 25 18.35 1.53 3.10
N ILE A 26 18.83 0.79 4.09
CA ILE A 26 18.71 1.17 5.51
C ILE A 26 19.43 2.50 5.77
N LEU A 27 20.66 2.64 5.26
CA LEU A 27 21.44 3.87 5.40
C LEU A 27 20.78 5.06 4.70
N GLN A 28 20.30 4.89 3.47
CA GLN A 28 19.57 5.89 2.69
C GLN A 28 18.31 6.35 3.45
N THR A 29 17.50 5.41 3.91
CA THR A 29 16.25 5.70 4.62
C THR A 29 16.53 6.44 5.94
N LEU A 30 17.54 6.00 6.68
CA LEU A 30 17.93 6.62 7.95
C LEU A 30 18.48 8.04 7.73
N LEU A 31 19.27 8.25 6.69
CA LEU A 31 19.81 9.55 6.31
C LEU A 31 18.71 10.52 5.85
N ILE A 32 17.76 10.04 5.03
CA ILE A 32 16.59 10.82 4.58
C ILE A 32 15.71 11.20 5.79
N LEU A 33 15.42 10.27 6.70
CA LEU A 33 14.61 10.51 7.89
C LEU A 33 15.26 11.46 8.90
N LEU A 34 16.59 11.35 9.10
CA LEU A 34 17.32 12.28 9.97
C LEU A 34 17.35 13.68 9.37
N LEU A 35 17.68 13.80 8.09
CA LEU A 35 17.75 15.09 7.44
C LEU A 35 16.37 15.76 7.38
N SER A 36 15.31 15.01 7.06
CA SER A 36 13.95 15.56 7.04
C SER A 36 13.50 16.03 8.43
N ARG A 37 13.84 15.32 9.50
CA ARG A 37 13.57 15.76 10.88
C ARG A 37 14.38 17.00 11.25
N VAL A 38 15.66 17.06 10.93
CA VAL A 38 16.52 18.22 11.21
C VAL A 38 16.01 19.45 10.46
N LEU A 39 15.66 19.32 9.18
CA LEU A 39 15.06 20.40 8.40
C LEU A 39 13.68 20.80 8.93
N ALA A 40 12.84 19.85 9.32
CA ALA A 40 11.53 20.16 9.90
C ALA A 40 11.67 20.94 11.22
N LEU A 41 12.70 20.66 12.03
CA LEU A 41 13.01 21.42 13.23
C LEU A 41 13.55 22.83 12.89
N LEU A 42 14.41 22.93 11.87
CA LEU A 42 15.01 24.19 11.42
C LEU A 42 13.98 25.14 10.78
N LEU A 43 12.98 24.59 10.09
CA LEU A 43 11.89 25.30 9.42
C LEU A 43 10.67 25.52 10.34
N ARG A 44 10.66 24.91 11.53
CA ARG A 44 9.64 25.11 12.57
C ARG A 44 9.43 26.59 12.98
N PRO A 45 10.48 27.44 13.08
CA PRO A 45 10.31 28.88 13.36
C PRO A 45 9.54 29.62 12.26
N LEU A 46 9.54 29.09 11.03
CA LEU A 46 8.90 29.69 9.86
C LEU A 46 7.44 29.23 9.66
N ARG A 47 6.89 28.46 10.62
CA ARG A 47 5.52 27.89 10.55
C ARG A 47 5.24 27.06 9.29
N GLN A 48 6.28 26.49 8.68
CA GLN A 48 6.08 25.65 7.50
C GLN A 48 5.54 24.26 7.87
N PRO A 49 4.60 23.70 7.10
CA PRO A 49 4.18 22.31 7.23
C PRO A 49 5.36 21.34 7.09
N LYS A 50 5.33 20.23 7.83
CA LYS A 50 6.36 19.17 7.82
C LYS A 50 6.66 18.65 6.40
N VAL A 51 5.65 18.64 5.55
CA VAL A 51 5.72 18.27 4.13
C VAL A 51 6.73 19.12 3.36
N ILE A 52 6.76 20.44 3.58
CA ILE A 52 7.70 21.32 2.87
C ILE A 52 9.15 21.00 3.28
N ALA A 53 9.38 20.67 4.55
CA ALA A 53 10.70 20.26 5.02
C ALA A 53 11.16 18.93 4.40
N GLU A 54 10.24 18.00 4.16
CA GLU A 54 10.51 16.74 3.47
C GLU A 54 10.84 16.96 1.98
N ILE A 55 10.08 17.81 1.29
CA ILE A 55 10.35 18.20 -0.11
C ILE A 55 11.71 18.89 -0.22
N VAL A 56 12.01 19.85 0.66
CA VAL A 56 13.29 20.57 0.67
C VAL A 56 14.45 19.65 1.01
N ALA A 57 14.28 18.70 1.93
CA ALA A 57 15.28 17.66 2.22
C ALA A 57 15.53 16.75 1.01
N GLY A 58 14.48 16.35 0.29
CA GLY A 58 14.58 15.58 -0.94
C GLY A 58 15.31 16.34 -2.06
N ILE A 59 14.99 17.63 -2.24
CA ILE A 59 15.66 18.51 -3.21
C ILE A 59 17.15 18.72 -2.85
N LEU A 60 17.46 18.87 -1.55
CA LEU A 60 18.83 19.01 -1.06
C LEU A 60 19.67 17.73 -1.26
N LEU A 61 19.10 16.56 -0.94
CA LEU A 61 19.77 15.27 -1.10
C LEU A 61 19.84 14.80 -2.55
N GLY A 62 18.91 15.27 -3.38
CA GLY A 62 18.78 14.91 -4.78
C GLY A 62 19.85 15.52 -5.69
N PRO A 63 19.77 15.23 -7.01
CA PRO A 63 20.72 15.70 -8.02
C PRO A 63 20.87 17.22 -8.10
N SER A 64 19.87 17.97 -7.63
CA SER A 64 19.79 19.43 -7.70
C SER A 64 20.76 20.16 -6.75
N ALA A 65 21.18 19.53 -5.66
CA ALA A 65 22.10 20.13 -4.68
C ALA A 65 23.27 19.20 -4.34
N LEU A 66 23.19 18.36 -3.30
CA LEU A 66 24.29 17.46 -2.91
C LEU A 66 24.63 16.43 -4.00
N GLY A 67 23.66 16.10 -4.87
CA GLY A 67 23.90 15.20 -5.98
C GLY A 67 24.78 15.75 -7.12
N ARG A 68 25.21 17.02 -7.06
CA ARG A 68 26.28 17.52 -7.95
C ARG A 68 27.62 16.79 -7.73
N ASN A 69 27.86 16.29 -6.52
CA ASN A 69 29.03 15.47 -6.25
C ASN A 69 28.78 14.03 -6.72
N LYS A 70 29.36 13.68 -7.88
CA LYS A 70 29.23 12.34 -8.48
C LYS A 70 29.77 11.20 -7.61
N ALA A 71 30.66 11.47 -6.65
CA ALA A 71 31.14 10.48 -5.70
C ALA A 71 30.10 10.21 -4.60
N TYR A 72 29.46 11.26 -4.09
CA TYR A 72 28.33 11.16 -3.17
C TYR A 72 27.14 10.42 -3.80
N LEU A 73 26.74 10.78 -5.03
CA LEU A 73 25.66 10.06 -5.72
C LEU A 73 26.01 8.59 -5.94
N ARG A 74 27.24 8.26 -6.35
CA ARG A 74 27.62 6.86 -6.56
C ARG A 74 27.72 6.05 -5.27
N ALA A 75 28.08 6.68 -4.16
CA ALA A 75 28.21 6.01 -2.87
C ALA A 75 26.87 5.87 -2.13
N LEU A 76 26.00 6.89 -2.20
CA LEU A 76 24.74 6.94 -1.43
C LEU A 76 23.49 6.71 -2.28
N PHE A 77 23.49 7.01 -3.57
CA PHE A 77 22.35 6.77 -4.49
C PHE A 77 22.80 6.13 -5.82
N PRO A 78 23.50 4.98 -5.78
CA PRO A 78 23.94 4.34 -7.00
C PRO A 78 22.75 3.98 -7.91
N PRO A 79 22.93 3.96 -9.24
CA PRO A 79 21.85 3.69 -10.19
C PRO A 79 21.23 2.29 -10.06
N TRP A 80 21.91 1.36 -9.38
CA TRP A 80 21.40 0.03 -9.04
C TRP A 80 20.57 -0.01 -7.74
N SER A 81 20.52 1.08 -6.97
CA SER A 81 19.74 1.19 -5.72
C SER A 81 18.29 1.63 -5.92
N ALA A 82 17.93 2.06 -7.14
CA ALA A 82 16.57 2.32 -7.54
C ALA A 82 15.95 1.12 -8.28
N PRO A 83 14.66 0.82 -8.05
CA PRO A 83 14.03 0.34 -6.83
C PRO A 83 14.03 -1.20 -6.76
N LEU A 84 14.09 -1.80 -5.57
CA LEU A 84 13.85 -3.25 -5.38
C LEU A 84 12.53 -3.72 -6.04
N LEU A 85 11.57 -2.81 -6.24
CA LEU A 85 10.29 -3.04 -6.92
C LEU A 85 10.41 -3.45 -8.39
N THR A 86 11.50 -3.12 -9.09
CA THR A 86 11.74 -3.55 -10.49
C THR A 86 12.55 -4.84 -10.58
N THR A 87 12.98 -5.40 -9.46
CA THR A 87 13.58 -6.74 -9.45
C THR A 87 12.49 -7.79 -9.62
N ALA A 88 12.82 -8.96 -10.16
CA ALA A 88 11.85 -10.06 -10.31
C ALA A 88 11.15 -10.43 -8.97
N ILE A 89 11.87 -10.33 -7.85
CA ILE A 89 11.32 -10.55 -6.50
C ILE A 89 10.37 -9.41 -6.10
N GLY A 90 10.68 -8.16 -6.47
CA GLY A 90 9.81 -7.00 -6.24
C GLY A 90 8.54 -7.02 -7.09
N GLU A 91 8.64 -7.40 -8.36
CA GLU A 91 7.48 -7.54 -9.25
C GLU A 91 6.54 -8.65 -8.79
N THR A 92 7.10 -9.82 -8.41
CA THR A 92 6.32 -10.92 -7.84
C THR A 92 5.70 -10.54 -6.50
N ALA A 93 6.42 -9.81 -5.64
CA ALA A 93 5.88 -9.27 -4.40
C ALA A 93 4.72 -8.29 -4.64
N LEU A 94 4.85 -7.36 -5.59
CA LEU A 94 3.80 -6.39 -5.93
C LEU A 94 2.55 -7.08 -6.49
N ALA A 95 2.74 -8.05 -7.38
CA ALA A 95 1.64 -8.85 -7.92
C ALA A 95 0.94 -9.65 -6.82
N ALA A 96 1.71 -10.39 -6.01
CA ALA A 96 1.18 -11.14 -4.88
C ALA A 96 0.42 -10.24 -3.88
N ALA A 97 0.95 -9.05 -3.61
CA ALA A 97 0.31 -8.08 -2.73
C ALA A 97 -1.02 -7.54 -3.31
N ALA A 98 -1.12 -7.36 -4.62
CA ALA A 98 -2.37 -6.97 -5.27
C ALA A 98 -3.42 -8.08 -5.19
N PHE A 99 -3.03 -9.33 -5.45
CA PHE A 99 -3.93 -10.48 -5.29
C PHE A 99 -4.36 -10.69 -3.84
N ASN A 100 -3.44 -10.53 -2.89
CA ASN A 100 -3.75 -10.60 -1.46
C ASN A 100 -4.80 -9.56 -1.05
N ASP A 101 -4.75 -8.34 -1.58
CA ASP A 101 -5.77 -7.33 -1.29
C ASP A 101 -7.14 -7.75 -1.80
N VAL A 102 -7.21 -8.23 -3.05
CA VAL A 102 -8.46 -8.75 -3.62
C VAL A 102 -9.03 -9.86 -2.74
N ALA A 103 -8.18 -10.82 -2.34
CA ALA A 103 -8.58 -11.90 -1.45
C ALA A 103 -9.05 -11.38 -0.08
N ALA A 104 -8.33 -10.42 0.52
CA ALA A 104 -8.70 -9.82 1.79
C ALA A 104 -10.06 -9.12 1.72
N TRP A 105 -10.38 -8.44 0.62
CA TRP A 105 -11.68 -7.81 0.43
C TRP A 105 -12.81 -8.82 0.23
N VAL A 106 -12.57 -9.90 -0.52
CA VAL A 106 -13.54 -11.00 -0.67
C VAL A 106 -13.79 -11.69 0.68
N LEU A 107 -12.73 -11.99 1.42
CA LEU A 107 -12.84 -12.58 2.76
C LEU A 107 -13.51 -11.63 3.75
N LEU A 108 -13.25 -10.32 3.68
CA LEU A 108 -13.95 -9.32 4.48
C LEU A 108 -15.44 -9.32 4.14
N ALA A 109 -15.81 -9.26 2.85
CA ALA A 109 -17.21 -9.29 2.44
C ALA A 109 -17.91 -10.57 2.94
N LEU A 110 -17.24 -11.72 2.85
CA LEU A 110 -17.74 -12.98 3.37
C LEU A 110 -17.87 -12.97 4.90
N ALA A 111 -16.86 -12.49 5.62
CA ALA A 111 -16.88 -12.37 7.08
C ALA A 111 -17.99 -11.41 7.55
N VAL A 112 -18.20 -10.31 6.83
CA VAL A 112 -19.30 -9.36 7.02
C VAL A 112 -20.66 -10.03 6.83
N ALA A 113 -20.78 -10.85 5.80
CA ALA A 113 -22.02 -11.55 5.46
C ALA A 113 -22.37 -12.63 6.50
N ILE A 114 -21.37 -13.39 6.95
CA ILE A 114 -21.54 -14.47 7.95
C ILE A 114 -21.70 -13.91 9.37
N SER A 115 -20.99 -12.84 9.73
CA SER A 115 -21.03 -12.29 11.10
C SER A 115 -22.35 -11.57 11.42
N GLY A 116 -23.18 -11.23 10.43
CA GLY A 116 -24.44 -10.51 10.59
C GLY A 116 -25.59 -11.34 11.17
N SER A 117 -25.44 -11.91 12.38
CA SER A 117 -26.47 -12.66 13.09
C SER A 117 -26.90 -11.96 14.39
N GLY A 118 -28.17 -11.56 14.41
CA GLY A 118 -28.88 -10.99 15.57
C GLY A 118 -30.36 -10.71 15.30
N ASP A 119 -30.93 -11.23 14.20
CA ASP A 119 -32.35 -11.13 13.90
C ASP A 119 -32.72 -12.41 13.13
N ASP A 120 -33.65 -13.20 13.67
CA ASP A 120 -34.04 -14.57 13.25
C ASP A 120 -34.66 -14.68 11.83
N ARG A 121 -34.48 -13.65 10.98
CA ARG A 121 -35.05 -13.56 9.62
C ARG A 121 -34.04 -13.29 8.50
N ARG A 122 -32.74 -13.16 8.77
CA ARG A 122 -31.73 -13.05 7.69
C ARG A 122 -31.25 -14.44 7.24
N SER A 123 -31.91 -14.95 6.21
CA SER A 123 -31.55 -16.20 5.53
C SER A 123 -30.13 -16.14 4.92
N PRO A 124 -29.38 -17.27 4.84
CA PRO A 124 -28.10 -17.41 4.12
C PRO A 124 -28.12 -16.84 2.69
N VAL A 125 -29.31 -16.72 2.12
CA VAL A 125 -29.61 -16.08 0.83
C VAL A 125 -29.11 -14.63 0.77
N THR A 126 -29.13 -13.89 1.88
CA THR A 126 -28.62 -12.50 1.93
C THR A 126 -27.11 -12.42 1.67
N SER A 127 -26.33 -13.35 2.23
CA SER A 127 -24.88 -13.44 2.01
C SER A 127 -24.56 -13.77 0.55
N LEU A 128 -25.33 -14.69 -0.04
CA LEU A 128 -25.22 -15.06 -1.44
C LEU A 128 -25.54 -13.89 -2.37
N TRP A 129 -26.61 -13.13 -2.09
CA TRP A 129 -26.96 -11.94 -2.87
C TRP A 129 -25.90 -10.83 -2.80
N VAL A 130 -25.27 -10.62 -1.64
CA VAL A 130 -24.15 -9.65 -1.51
C VAL A 130 -22.97 -10.10 -2.37
N LEU A 131 -22.61 -11.38 -2.32
CA LEU A 131 -21.50 -11.93 -3.11
C LEU A 131 -21.78 -11.86 -4.62
N LEU A 132 -22.98 -12.27 -5.06
CA LEU A 132 -23.39 -12.21 -6.46
C LEU A 132 -23.46 -10.76 -6.97
N SER A 133 -24.01 -9.84 -6.17
CA SER A 133 -24.07 -8.42 -6.52
C SER A 133 -22.68 -7.80 -6.60
N GLY A 134 -21.75 -8.19 -5.71
CA GLY A 134 -20.34 -7.79 -5.78
C GLY A 134 -19.65 -8.32 -7.04
N ALA A 135 -19.85 -9.58 -7.40
CA ALA A 135 -19.32 -10.16 -8.63
C ALA A 135 -19.90 -9.49 -9.89
N ALA A 136 -21.22 -9.26 -9.91
CA ALA A 136 -21.89 -8.54 -10.99
C ALA A 136 -21.39 -7.11 -11.11
N PHE A 137 -21.19 -6.40 -9.98
CA PHE A 137 -20.61 -5.06 -9.96
C PHE A 137 -19.21 -5.03 -10.59
N VAL A 138 -18.32 -5.96 -10.20
CA VAL A 138 -16.98 -6.08 -10.81
C VAL A 138 -17.09 -6.35 -12.31
N ALA A 139 -17.96 -7.27 -12.72
CA ALA A 139 -18.16 -7.59 -14.14
C ALA A 139 -18.64 -6.36 -14.94
N VAL A 140 -19.64 -5.62 -14.42
CA VAL A 140 -20.15 -4.40 -15.06
C VAL A 140 -19.07 -3.33 -15.14
N TRP A 141 -18.30 -3.09 -14.08
CA TRP A 141 -17.21 -2.12 -14.11
C TRP A 141 -16.12 -2.51 -15.11
N MET A 142 -15.76 -3.80 -15.17
CA MET A 142 -14.75 -4.30 -16.10
C MET A 142 -15.22 -4.30 -17.56
N LEU A 143 -16.50 -4.49 -17.83
CA LEU A 143 -17.06 -4.58 -19.18
C LEU A 143 -17.57 -3.24 -19.73
N ALA A 144 -18.10 -2.35 -18.87
CA ALA A 144 -18.69 -1.07 -19.29
C ALA A 144 -17.78 0.12 -18.95
N VAL A 145 -17.26 0.19 -17.72
CA VAL A 145 -16.46 1.34 -17.26
C VAL A 145 -15.04 1.31 -17.84
N LYS A 146 -14.41 0.12 -17.94
CA LYS A 146 -13.09 -0.02 -18.56
C LYS A 146 -13.01 0.48 -20.02
N PRO A 147 -13.90 0.09 -20.95
CA PRO A 147 -13.84 0.64 -22.31
C PRO A 147 -14.17 2.14 -22.33
N LEU A 148 -15.07 2.62 -21.46
CA LEU A 148 -15.35 4.05 -21.33
C LEU A 148 -14.10 4.83 -20.88
N MET A 149 -13.38 4.33 -19.88
CA MET A 149 -12.13 4.94 -19.41
C MET A 149 -11.02 4.88 -20.48
N SER A 150 -10.93 3.80 -21.25
CA SER A 150 -10.01 3.72 -22.40
C SER A 150 -10.31 4.78 -23.47
N TRP A 151 -11.60 5.06 -23.69
CA TRP A 151 -12.05 6.09 -24.62
C TRP A 151 -11.76 7.50 -24.10
N VAL A 152 -11.96 7.73 -22.79
CA VAL A 152 -11.62 8.98 -22.10
C VAL A 152 -10.11 9.24 -22.18
N ALA A 153 -9.28 8.24 -21.89
CA ALA A 153 -7.83 8.36 -21.94
C ALA A 153 -7.33 8.73 -23.34
N ARG A 154 -7.84 8.06 -24.39
CA ARG A 154 -7.51 8.41 -25.78
C ARG A 154 -7.87 9.85 -26.14
N ARG A 155 -9.05 10.32 -25.72
CA ARG A 155 -9.49 11.71 -25.93
C ARG A 155 -8.63 12.73 -25.16
N SER A 156 -8.19 12.37 -23.96
CA SER A 156 -7.33 13.21 -23.13
C SER A 156 -5.91 13.37 -23.69
N ASP A 157 -5.43 12.41 -24.48
CA ASP A 157 -4.08 12.45 -25.08
C ASP A 157 -4.06 13.17 -26.44
N SER A 158 -5.20 13.26 -27.14
CA SER A 158 -5.30 13.91 -28.46
C SER A 158 -5.56 15.43 -28.41
N GLY A 159 -5.93 15.99 -27.26
CA GLY A 159 -6.31 17.40 -27.12
C GLY A 159 -5.53 18.11 -26.01
N GLY A 160 -4.52 18.91 -26.40
CA GLY A 160 -3.55 19.58 -25.51
C GLY A 160 -4.07 20.61 -24.49
N GLY A 161 -5.37 20.64 -24.19
CA GLY A 161 -5.96 21.52 -23.17
C GLY A 161 -7.09 20.91 -22.33
N GLY A 162 -7.57 19.70 -22.67
CA GLY A 162 -8.71 19.05 -21.99
C GLY A 162 -8.33 18.06 -20.87
N SER A 163 -7.04 17.81 -20.65
CA SER A 163 -6.59 16.73 -19.77
C SER A 163 -6.95 16.95 -18.29
N ALA A 164 -6.93 18.20 -17.82
CA ALA A 164 -7.29 18.53 -16.45
C ALA A 164 -8.76 18.22 -16.15
N VAL A 165 -9.65 18.39 -17.13
CA VAL A 165 -11.09 18.10 -16.99
C VAL A 165 -11.32 16.60 -16.87
N TRP A 166 -10.70 15.79 -17.73
CA TRP A 166 -10.82 14.33 -17.67
C TRP A 166 -10.22 13.74 -16.39
N VAL A 167 -9.12 14.31 -15.90
CA VAL A 167 -8.55 13.94 -14.59
C VAL A 167 -9.50 14.33 -13.46
N ALA A 168 -10.13 15.52 -13.51
CA ALA A 168 -11.08 15.97 -12.49
C ALA A 168 -12.32 15.07 -12.40
N PHE A 169 -12.79 14.51 -13.51
CA PHE A 169 -13.92 13.56 -13.53
C PHE A 169 -13.61 12.22 -12.86
N THR A 170 -12.33 11.88 -12.64
CA THR A 170 -11.98 10.60 -11.98
C THR A 170 -12.38 10.56 -10.51
N LEU A 171 -12.25 11.68 -9.77
CA LEU A 171 -12.61 11.73 -8.34
C LEU A 171 -14.12 11.51 -8.09
N PRO A 172 -15.05 12.19 -8.79
CA PRO A 172 -16.46 11.86 -8.73
C PRO A 172 -16.76 10.41 -9.11
N ALA A 173 -16.08 9.86 -10.11
CA ALA A 173 -16.27 8.48 -10.54
C ALA A 173 -15.81 7.46 -9.49
N VAL A 174 -14.67 7.71 -8.84
CA VAL A 174 -14.20 6.94 -7.67
C VAL A 174 -15.25 6.96 -6.56
N ARG A 175 -15.81 8.14 -6.26
CA ARG A 175 -16.83 8.30 -5.20
C ARG A 175 -18.14 7.60 -5.57
N ALA A 176 -18.59 7.69 -6.82
CA ALA A 176 -19.78 6.99 -7.31
C ALA A 176 -19.61 5.46 -7.23
N SER A 177 -18.42 4.95 -7.58
CA SER A 177 -18.09 3.54 -7.47
C SER A 177 -18.08 3.05 -6.02
N GLY A 178 -17.51 3.85 -5.11
CA GLY A 178 -17.56 3.59 -3.67
C GLY A 178 -18.99 3.57 -3.13
N LEU A 179 -19.83 4.53 -3.53
CA LEU A 179 -21.24 4.58 -3.14
C LEU A 179 -22.02 3.35 -3.63
N ALA A 180 -21.84 2.95 -4.89
CA ALA A 180 -22.48 1.76 -5.44
C ALA A 180 -22.12 0.49 -4.65
N THR A 181 -20.85 0.40 -4.22
CA THR A 181 -20.38 -0.73 -3.41
C THR A 181 -20.96 -0.71 -1.99
N ASP A 182 -21.08 0.48 -1.40
CA ASP A 182 -21.71 0.68 -0.09
C ASP A 182 -23.20 0.29 -0.11
N MET A 183 -23.91 0.61 -1.20
CA MET A 183 -25.31 0.19 -1.43
C MET A 183 -25.49 -1.33 -1.53
N ILE A 184 -24.47 -2.06 -2.01
CA ILE A 184 -24.46 -3.53 -2.04
C ILE A 184 -24.23 -4.13 -0.64
N GLY A 185 -23.78 -3.32 0.32
CA GLY A 185 -23.38 -3.78 1.66
C GLY A 185 -21.92 -4.21 1.75
N ILE A 186 -21.12 -3.87 0.75
CA ILE A 186 -19.66 -4.03 0.75
C ILE A 186 -19.03 -2.67 1.10
N HIS A 187 -17.83 -2.65 1.68
CA HIS A 187 -17.20 -1.40 2.09
C HIS A 187 -16.82 -0.50 0.88
N ALA A 188 -17.08 0.80 0.96
CA ALA A 188 -16.88 1.76 -0.14
C ALA A 188 -15.46 1.80 -0.74
N ILE A 189 -14.43 1.43 0.05
CA ILE A 189 -13.04 1.35 -0.41
C ILE A 189 -12.89 0.32 -1.55
N PHE A 190 -13.67 -0.76 -1.53
CA PHE A 190 -13.62 -1.78 -2.59
C PHE A 190 -14.10 -1.20 -3.94
N GLY A 191 -15.12 -0.35 -3.95
CA GLY A 191 -15.57 0.34 -5.17
C GLY A 191 -14.49 1.24 -5.74
N ALA A 192 -13.87 2.07 -4.90
CA ALA A 192 -12.75 2.92 -5.31
C ALA A 192 -11.59 2.11 -5.92
N PHE A 193 -11.28 0.95 -5.33
CA PHE A 193 -10.26 0.03 -5.84
C PHE A 193 -10.65 -0.56 -7.21
N VAL A 194 -11.87 -1.09 -7.35
CA VAL A 194 -12.36 -1.65 -8.62
C VAL A 194 -12.36 -0.60 -9.73
N PHE A 195 -12.78 0.64 -9.44
CA PHE A 195 -12.66 1.74 -10.39
C PHE A 195 -11.20 1.98 -10.79
N GLY A 196 -10.26 2.00 -9.84
CA GLY A 196 -8.83 2.12 -10.12
C GLY A 196 -8.31 1.06 -11.11
N LEU A 197 -8.80 -0.18 -11.02
CA LEU A 197 -8.45 -1.26 -11.97
C LEU A 197 -8.97 -1.02 -13.39
N THR A 198 -10.01 -0.20 -13.57
CA THR A 198 -10.57 0.14 -14.89
C THR A 198 -9.80 1.25 -15.60
N VAL A 199 -8.96 2.00 -14.88
CA VAL A 199 -8.15 3.07 -15.46
C VAL A 199 -7.08 2.45 -16.36
N PRO A 200 -7.00 2.85 -17.65
CA PRO A 200 -6.01 2.31 -18.57
C PRO A 200 -4.60 2.72 -18.14
N LYS A 201 -3.70 1.73 -18.06
CA LYS A 201 -2.29 1.94 -17.71
C LYS A 201 -1.45 2.40 -18.91
N ASP A 202 -1.96 2.21 -20.12
CA ASP A 202 -1.31 2.64 -21.35
C ASP A 202 -1.52 4.16 -21.56
N GLY A 203 -0.44 4.87 -21.87
CA GLY A 203 -0.45 6.33 -22.08
C GLY A 203 -0.19 7.15 -20.80
N GLY A 204 -0.34 8.48 -20.91
CA GLY A 204 -0.04 9.43 -19.82
C GLY A 204 -1.21 9.70 -18.87
N PHE A 205 -2.38 9.11 -19.09
CA PHE A 205 -3.59 9.40 -18.32
C PHE A 205 -3.50 8.90 -16.87
N ALA A 206 -3.15 7.63 -16.65
CA ALA A 206 -3.03 7.07 -15.30
C ALA A 206 -1.98 7.81 -14.46
N GLY A 207 -0.85 8.18 -15.07
CA GLY A 207 0.19 8.98 -14.41
C GLY A 207 -0.34 10.32 -13.90
N ARG A 208 -1.00 11.11 -14.77
CA ARG A 208 -1.58 12.42 -14.38
C ARG A 208 -2.65 12.32 -13.29
N VAL A 209 -3.50 11.27 -13.32
CA VAL A 209 -4.47 11.02 -12.26
C VAL A 209 -3.76 10.69 -10.94
N THR A 210 -2.72 9.85 -11.01
CA THR A 210 -1.93 9.45 -9.85
C THR A 210 -1.22 10.65 -9.25
N GLU A 211 -0.46 11.42 -10.03
CA GLU A 211 0.23 12.64 -9.57
C GLU A 211 -0.72 13.60 -8.86
N ARG A 212 -1.93 13.81 -9.39
CA ARG A 212 -2.89 14.75 -8.80
C ARG A 212 -3.47 14.27 -7.47
N VAL A 213 -3.56 12.95 -7.28
CA VAL A 213 -4.14 12.32 -6.09
C VAL A 213 -3.06 11.96 -5.07
N GLU A 214 -1.83 11.70 -5.52
CA GLU A 214 -0.71 11.23 -4.70
C GLU A 214 -0.31 12.25 -3.65
N ASP A 215 -0.19 13.54 -4.00
CA ASP A 215 0.12 14.60 -3.03
C ASP A 215 -0.97 14.64 -1.95
N LEU A 216 -2.25 14.63 -2.35
CA LEU A 216 -3.36 14.64 -1.40
C LEU A 216 -3.36 13.40 -0.49
N VAL A 217 -3.09 12.23 -1.06
CA VAL A 217 -3.09 10.97 -0.31
C VAL A 217 -1.90 10.90 0.64
N SER A 218 -0.69 11.17 0.16
CA SER A 218 0.56 11.00 0.91
C SER A 218 0.79 12.11 1.94
N GLU A 219 0.42 13.35 1.62
CA GLU A 219 0.68 14.50 2.48
C GLU A 219 -0.44 14.73 3.51
N LEU A 220 -1.69 14.43 3.15
CA LEU A 220 -2.85 14.71 4.01
C LEU A 220 -3.56 13.45 4.50
N LEU A 221 -4.05 12.60 3.60
CA LEU A 221 -4.98 11.53 3.96
C LEU A 221 -4.30 10.38 4.74
N LEU A 222 -3.11 9.97 4.33
CA LEU A 222 -2.38 8.85 4.94
C LEU A 222 -1.88 9.19 6.34
N PRO A 223 -1.24 10.37 6.59
CA PRO A 223 -0.90 10.80 7.95
C PRO A 223 -2.13 10.93 8.85
N LEU A 224 -3.23 11.49 8.33
CA LEU A 224 -4.48 11.63 9.09
C LEU A 224 -5.09 10.27 9.44
N TYR A 225 -5.06 9.32 8.50
CA TYR A 225 -5.55 7.96 8.71
C TYR A 225 -4.77 7.23 9.80
N PHE A 226 -3.43 7.27 9.74
CA PHE A 226 -2.60 6.65 10.78
C PHE A 226 -2.74 7.34 12.13
N ALA A 227 -2.86 8.67 12.16
CA ALA A 227 -3.12 9.41 13.40
C ALA A 227 -4.48 8.99 14.00
N SER A 228 -5.55 8.97 13.21
CA SER A 228 -6.90 8.58 13.65
C SER A 228 -6.93 7.14 14.16
N SER A 229 -6.29 6.20 13.45
CA SER A 229 -6.21 4.81 13.91
C SER A 229 -5.39 4.67 15.19
N GLY A 230 -4.30 5.41 15.33
CA GLY A 230 -3.47 5.44 16.54
C GLY A 230 -4.20 6.02 17.75
N LEU A 231 -4.97 7.10 17.55
CA LEU A 231 -5.81 7.72 18.59
C LEU A 231 -6.84 6.74 19.17
N LYS A 232 -7.39 5.83 18.34
CA LYS A 232 -8.31 4.78 18.79
C LYS A 232 -7.59 3.56 19.41
N THR A 233 -6.27 3.55 19.48
CA THR A 233 -5.47 2.42 19.98
C THR A 233 -4.99 2.70 21.40
N ASP A 234 -5.56 1.99 22.38
CA ASP A 234 -5.15 2.09 23.77
C ASP A 234 -4.23 0.92 24.17
N VAL A 235 -2.93 1.19 24.23
CA VAL A 235 -1.90 0.21 24.65
C VAL A 235 -1.96 -0.06 26.15
N ALA A 236 -2.54 0.83 26.95
CA ALA A 236 -2.65 0.65 28.39
C ALA A 236 -3.63 -0.46 28.78
N THR A 237 -4.48 -0.91 27.84
CA THR A 237 -5.33 -2.11 28.01
C THR A 237 -4.53 -3.42 28.03
N ILE A 238 -3.30 -3.42 27.50
CA ILE A 238 -2.43 -4.59 27.44
C ILE A 238 -1.58 -4.65 28.72
N ARG A 239 -2.22 -4.95 29.85
CA ARG A 239 -1.53 -5.11 31.14
C ARG A 239 -1.60 -6.56 31.64
N GLY A 240 -0.46 -7.05 32.13
CA GLY A 240 -0.32 -8.40 32.67
C GLY A 240 0.36 -9.40 31.71
N GLY A 241 0.97 -10.44 32.28
CA GLY A 241 1.70 -11.45 31.51
C GLY A 241 0.83 -12.22 30.50
N GLY A 242 -0.45 -12.44 30.81
CA GLY A 242 -1.39 -13.10 29.90
C GLY A 242 -1.70 -12.28 28.64
N ALA A 243 -1.93 -10.96 28.79
CA ALA A 243 -2.19 -10.08 27.65
C ALA A 243 -0.96 -9.94 26.73
N LEU A 244 0.24 -9.86 27.33
CA LEU A 244 1.51 -9.88 26.59
C LEU A 244 1.73 -11.22 25.86
N GLY A 245 1.38 -12.34 26.49
CA GLY A 245 1.45 -13.66 25.88
C GLY A 245 0.54 -13.80 24.66
N ILE A 246 -0.71 -13.34 24.75
CA ILE A 246 -1.65 -13.33 23.61
C ILE A 246 -1.15 -12.41 22.50
N LEU A 247 -0.63 -11.21 22.84
CA LEU A 247 -0.06 -10.29 21.86
C LEU A 247 1.11 -10.93 21.11
N ALA A 248 2.07 -11.52 21.84
CA ALA A 248 3.21 -12.21 21.25
C ALA A 248 2.76 -13.38 20.36
N LEU A 249 1.77 -14.16 20.81
CA LEU A 249 1.20 -15.26 20.03
C LEU A 249 0.58 -14.78 18.72
N ILE A 250 -0.20 -13.69 18.75
CA ILE A 250 -0.81 -13.10 17.54
C ILE A 250 0.28 -12.63 16.58
N ILE A 251 1.30 -11.91 17.07
CA ILE A 251 2.41 -11.41 16.23
C ILE A 251 3.17 -12.57 15.59
N VAL A 252 3.59 -13.57 16.38
CA VAL A 252 4.34 -14.73 15.89
C VAL A 252 3.52 -15.51 14.88
N THR A 253 2.25 -15.79 15.17
CA THR A 253 1.37 -16.54 14.26
C THR A 253 1.12 -15.77 12.97
N ALA A 254 0.92 -14.45 13.02
CA ALA A 254 0.72 -13.62 11.84
C ALA A 254 1.98 -13.55 10.96
N CYS A 255 3.15 -13.32 11.57
CA CYS A 255 4.42 -13.27 10.84
C CYS A 255 4.79 -14.64 10.27
N ALA A 256 4.74 -15.68 11.08
CA ALA A 256 5.07 -17.03 10.66
C ALA A 256 4.11 -17.53 9.58
N GLY A 257 2.81 -17.29 9.71
CA GLY A 257 1.81 -17.65 8.70
C GLY A 257 2.08 -16.99 7.35
N LYS A 258 2.36 -15.68 7.33
CA LYS A 258 2.74 -14.96 6.11
C LYS A 258 4.04 -15.51 5.50
N ILE A 259 5.09 -15.65 6.30
CA ILE A 259 6.41 -16.09 5.80
C ILE A 259 6.35 -17.54 5.32
N MET A 260 5.84 -18.46 6.13
CA MET A 260 5.80 -19.89 5.80
C MET A 260 4.84 -20.17 4.64
N GLY A 261 3.68 -19.52 4.61
CA GLY A 261 2.72 -19.66 3.51
C GLY A 261 3.30 -19.19 2.19
N THR A 262 3.90 -17.99 2.15
CA THR A 262 4.56 -17.47 0.95
C THR A 262 5.78 -18.31 0.56
N PHE A 263 6.59 -18.75 1.53
CA PHE A 263 7.74 -19.62 1.27
C PHE A 263 7.33 -20.96 0.64
N ALA A 264 6.32 -21.63 1.18
CA ALA A 264 5.86 -22.91 0.68
C ALA A 264 5.35 -22.81 -0.76
N VAL A 265 4.55 -21.79 -1.07
CA VAL A 265 4.03 -21.55 -2.42
C VAL A 265 5.16 -21.14 -3.39
N ALA A 266 6.07 -20.26 -2.97
CA ALA A 266 7.19 -19.83 -3.80
C ALA A 266 8.13 -21.00 -4.14
N MET A 267 8.41 -21.88 -3.17
CA MET A 267 9.16 -23.11 -3.40
C MET A 267 8.44 -24.07 -4.34
N ALA A 268 7.11 -24.23 -4.19
CA ALA A 268 6.30 -25.05 -5.09
C ALA A 268 6.28 -24.51 -6.53
N CYS A 269 6.42 -23.20 -6.71
CA CYS A 269 6.58 -22.55 -8.01
C CYS A 269 8.02 -22.60 -8.56
N GLY A 270 8.96 -23.27 -7.88
CA GLY A 270 10.33 -23.47 -8.34
C GLY A 270 11.30 -22.32 -8.04
N MET A 271 10.95 -21.37 -7.16
CA MET A 271 11.88 -20.32 -6.74
C MET A 271 12.97 -20.88 -5.80
N GLY A 272 14.17 -20.27 -5.82
CA GLY A 272 15.23 -20.63 -4.90
C GLY A 272 14.86 -20.31 -3.45
N ALA A 273 15.25 -21.15 -2.50
CA ALA A 273 14.89 -20.99 -1.08
C ALA A 273 15.24 -19.61 -0.48
N LYS A 274 16.37 -19.02 -0.91
CA LYS A 274 16.77 -17.67 -0.50
C LYS A 274 15.78 -16.61 -1.01
N GLU A 275 15.33 -16.73 -2.26
CA GLU A 275 14.39 -15.80 -2.87
C GLU A 275 12.99 -15.96 -2.28
N ALA A 276 12.57 -17.20 -2.02
CA ALA A 276 11.30 -17.53 -1.38
C ALA A 276 11.20 -16.95 0.05
N ILE A 277 12.28 -17.04 0.85
CA ILE A 277 12.33 -16.42 2.19
C ILE A 277 12.26 -14.91 2.08
N VAL A 278 13.03 -14.31 1.16
CA VAL A 278 13.00 -12.85 0.94
C VAL A 278 11.59 -12.40 0.57
N LEU A 279 10.91 -13.12 -0.34
CA LEU A 279 9.53 -12.82 -0.73
C LEU A 279 8.56 -12.93 0.46
N GLY A 280 8.69 -13.96 1.30
CA GLY A 280 7.86 -14.12 2.50
C GLY A 280 8.06 -13.02 3.54
N VAL A 281 9.30 -12.55 3.73
CA VAL A 281 9.60 -11.40 4.60
C VAL A 281 9.02 -10.11 4.01
N LEU A 282 9.14 -9.89 2.69
CA LEU A 282 8.57 -8.73 2.02
C LEU A 282 7.04 -8.66 2.16
N MET A 283 6.33 -9.79 2.24
CA MET A 283 4.88 -9.78 2.47
C MET A 283 4.46 -9.27 3.87
N ASN A 284 5.39 -9.10 4.81
CA ASN A 284 5.11 -8.50 6.12
C ASN A 284 5.20 -6.97 6.12
N THR A 285 5.76 -6.34 5.08
CA THR A 285 5.89 -4.87 5.05
C THR A 285 4.57 -4.16 4.74
N LYS A 286 3.49 -4.92 4.49
CA LYS A 286 2.14 -4.41 4.28
C LYS A 286 1.31 -4.54 5.55
N GLY A 287 0.62 -3.46 5.90
CA GLY A 287 -0.32 -3.43 7.04
C GLY A 287 -1.50 -2.49 6.89
N LEU A 288 -1.58 -1.72 5.80
CA LEU A 288 -2.63 -0.71 5.63
C LEU A 288 -4.01 -1.37 5.49
N VAL A 289 -4.12 -2.39 4.63
CA VAL A 289 -5.40 -3.10 4.40
C VAL A 289 -5.84 -3.83 5.66
N GLU A 290 -4.93 -4.50 6.35
CA GLU A 290 -5.21 -5.20 7.60
C GLU A 290 -5.68 -4.24 8.70
N LEU A 291 -5.08 -3.04 8.78
CA LEU A 291 -5.48 -2.00 9.73
C LEU A 291 -6.84 -1.39 9.37
N ILE A 292 -7.19 -1.28 8.08
CA ILE A 292 -8.55 -0.94 7.64
C ILE A 292 -9.54 -2.02 8.09
N VAL A 293 -9.27 -3.29 7.77
CA VAL A 293 -10.13 -4.43 8.12
C VAL A 293 -10.37 -4.49 9.63
N LEU A 294 -9.31 -4.30 10.43
CA LEU A 294 -9.40 -4.29 11.88
C LEU A 294 -10.24 -3.11 12.41
N ASN A 295 -10.08 -1.91 11.84
CA ASN A 295 -10.89 -0.76 12.20
C ASN A 295 -12.38 -0.96 11.86
N ILE A 296 -12.70 -1.53 10.69
CA ILE A 296 -14.07 -1.88 10.29
C ILE A 296 -14.67 -2.91 11.26
N GLY A 297 -13.89 -3.93 11.63
CA GLY A 297 -14.28 -4.94 12.60
C GLY A 297 -14.63 -4.33 13.97
N ARG A 298 -13.80 -3.39 14.46
CA ARG A 298 -14.06 -2.70 15.73
C ARG A 298 -15.33 -1.85 15.69
N GLU A 299 -15.52 -1.04 14.66
CA GLU A 299 -16.70 -0.17 14.54
C GLU A 299 -18.02 -0.96 14.50
N ARG A 300 -18.00 -2.16 13.90
CA ARG A 300 -19.16 -3.06 13.91
C ARG A 300 -19.45 -3.65 15.30
N LYS A 301 -18.41 -3.95 16.08
CA LYS A 301 -18.56 -4.42 17.46
C LYS A 301 -19.17 -3.32 18.34
N GLU A 302 -18.71 -2.08 18.19
CA GLU A 302 -19.24 -0.92 18.93
C GLU A 302 -20.73 -0.69 18.61
N ARG A 303 -21.15 -0.75 17.34
CA ARG A 303 -22.58 -0.61 16.96
C ARG A 303 -23.51 -1.70 17.50
N ARG A 304 -22.99 -2.83 17.99
CA ARG A 304 -23.81 -3.87 18.62
C ARG A 304 -24.04 -3.64 20.12
N LEU A 305 -23.24 -2.77 20.73
CA LEU A 305 -23.27 -2.49 22.16
C LEU A 305 -24.18 -1.30 22.50
N TYR A 306 -24.67 -0.57 21.50
CA TYR A 306 -25.65 0.51 21.59
C TYR A 306 -26.93 0.11 20.87
#